data_AF-A0A959AQI1-F1
#
_entry.id   AF-A0A959AQI1-F1
#
_cell.length_a   1.000
_cell.length_b   1.000
_cell.length_c   1.000
_cell.angle_alpha   90.00
_cell.angle_beta   90.00
_cell.angle_gamma   90.00
#
_symmetry.space_group_name_H-M   'P 1'
#
loop_
_entity.id
_entity.type
_entity.pdbx_description
1 polymer ?
#
loop_
_entity_poly.entity_id
_entity_poly.type
_entity_poly.pdbx_seq_one_letter_code
_entity_poly.pdbx_strand_id
1 'polypeptide(L)'
;MKFKILSLFFVLAFAFTTLAWHTPGQPPIEYGACLDLPDVPFNYANILLPAHLRLPNVQDADNTPAGNPVTDAGATLGRVLFYDTKLSANQTIACASCHKQELAFTDDAALS
;
A
#
# COMPACT_ATOMS: atom_id res chain seq x y z
N MET A 1 63.81 17.38 -2.29
CA MET A 1 62.61 17.41 -1.43
C MET A 1 61.47 18.03 -2.23
N LYS A 2 60.68 17.20 -2.93
CA LYS A 2 59.36 16.70 -2.49
C LYS A 2 58.29 17.82 -2.59
N PHE A 3 57.81 18.21 -3.78
CA PHE A 3 56.73 17.53 -4.54
C PHE A 3 55.58 16.97 -3.68
N LYS A 4 54.98 17.78 -2.80
CA LYS A 4 53.81 17.32 -2.00
C LYS A 4 52.69 18.34 -1.73
N ILE A 5 52.78 19.57 -2.25
CA ILE A 5 51.84 20.65 -1.86
C ILE A 5 50.75 20.91 -2.91
N LEU A 6 50.92 20.45 -4.16
CA LEU A 6 49.94 20.69 -5.23
C LEU A 6 48.76 19.69 -5.26
N SER A 7 48.76 18.65 -4.42
CA SER A 7 47.71 17.63 -4.38
C SER A 7 46.58 17.93 -3.39
N LEU A 8 46.66 18.99 -2.58
CA LEU A 8 45.67 19.24 -1.53
C LEU A 8 44.56 20.21 -1.94
N PHE A 9 44.75 20.98 -3.02
CA PHE A 9 43.72 21.90 -3.52
C PHE A 9 42.75 21.26 -4.53
N PHE A 10 43.11 20.13 -5.13
CA PHE A 10 42.19 19.43 -6.05
C PHE A 10 41.24 18.45 -5.32
N VAL A 11 41.57 18.05 -4.09
CA VAL A 11 40.69 17.17 -3.28
C VAL A 11 39.59 17.97 -2.58
N LEU A 12 39.79 19.27 -2.29
CA LEU A 12 38.77 20.11 -1.66
C LEU A 12 37.68 20.62 -2.62
N ALA A 13 37.93 20.64 -3.93
CA ALA A 13 36.92 21.06 -4.91
C ALA A 13 35.95 19.93 -5.33
N PHE A 14 36.27 18.67 -5.02
CA PHE A 14 35.39 17.52 -5.33
C PHE A 14 34.54 17.05 -4.15
N ALA A 15 34.63 17.72 -3.00
CA ALA A 15 33.82 17.43 -1.82
C ALA A 15 32.58 18.35 -1.70
N PHE A 16 32.32 19.21 -2.70
CA PHE A 16 31.24 20.21 -2.65
C PHE A 16 30.13 20.02 -3.70
N THR A 17 30.20 18.99 -4.55
CA THR A 17 29.11 18.66 -5.50
C THR A 17 28.18 17.56 -5.03
N THR A 18 28.44 16.93 -3.88
CA THR A 18 27.53 15.93 -3.27
C THR A 18 26.64 16.50 -2.16
N LEU A 19 26.77 17.78 -1.81
CA LEU A 19 26.00 18.45 -0.75
C LEU A 19 24.89 19.39 -1.30
N ALA A 20 24.37 19.11 -2.50
CA ALA A 20 23.31 19.92 -3.13
C ALA A 20 21.98 19.17 -3.34
N TRP A 21 21.72 18.11 -2.56
CA TRP A 21 20.39 17.48 -2.46
C TRP A 21 20.02 17.25 -1.00
N HIS A 22 20.10 18.30 -0.17
CA HIS A 22 19.39 18.31 1.10
C HIS A 22 18.18 19.23 0.91
N THR A 23 17.02 18.65 0.63
CA THR A 23 15.73 19.35 0.72
C THR A 23 15.45 19.61 2.20
N PRO A 24 15.53 20.86 2.68
CA PRO A 24 15.11 21.18 4.05
C PRO A 24 13.59 21.13 4.06
N GLY A 25 13.01 20.20 4.83
CA GLY A 25 11.57 20.13 5.03
C GLY A 25 10.87 18.86 4.55
N GLN A 26 11.57 17.75 4.36
CA GLN A 26 10.88 16.47 4.49
C GLN A 26 10.73 16.18 6.00
N PRO A 27 9.50 16.09 6.55
CA PRO A 27 9.34 15.43 7.85
C PRO A 27 10.00 14.05 7.75
N PRO A 28 10.51 13.48 8.85
CA PRO A 28 10.99 12.10 8.83
C PRO A 28 9.91 11.26 8.15
N ILE A 29 10.20 10.68 6.99
CA ILE A 29 9.29 9.71 6.43
C ILE A 29 9.39 8.52 7.37
N GLU A 30 8.38 8.37 8.23
CA GLU A 30 8.23 7.24 9.13
C GLU A 30 7.94 5.99 8.30
N TYR A 31 8.94 5.47 7.61
CA TYR A 31 8.90 4.12 7.06
C TYR A 31 9.11 3.14 8.22
N GLY A 32 8.09 2.86 9.05
CA GLY A 32 8.37 2.09 10.26
C GLY A 32 7.26 1.44 11.09
N ALA A 33 5.97 1.72 10.89
CA ALA A 33 4.94 0.98 11.61
C ALA A 33 4.41 -0.16 10.74
N CYS A 34 4.24 -1.34 11.34
CA CYS A 34 3.60 -2.50 10.75
C CYS A 34 2.27 -2.16 10.06
N LEU A 35 1.73 -3.08 9.25
CA LEU A 35 0.35 -2.98 8.77
C LEU A 35 -0.57 -2.69 9.95
N ASP A 36 -1.37 -1.62 9.82
CA ASP A 36 -2.32 -1.20 10.85
C ASP A 36 -3.57 -2.07 10.72
N LEU A 37 -3.60 -3.15 11.50
CA LEU A 37 -4.73 -4.05 11.60
C LEU A 37 -5.52 -3.71 12.87
N PRO A 38 -6.86 -3.73 12.84
CA PRO A 38 -7.63 -3.59 14.06
C PRO A 38 -7.38 -4.79 14.98
N ASP A 39 -7.27 -4.53 16.29
CA ASP A 39 -7.09 -5.59 17.31
C ASP A 39 -8.20 -6.64 17.27
N VAL A 40 -9.42 -6.22 16.90
CA VAL A 40 -10.58 -7.08 16.73
C VAL A 40 -11.06 -7.01 15.29
N PRO A 41 -10.96 -8.11 14.51
CA PRO A 41 -11.54 -8.21 13.18
C PRO A 41 -13.05 -7.99 13.17
N PHE A 42 -13.56 -7.43 12.07
CA PHE A 42 -15.00 -7.38 11.84
C PHE A 42 -15.53 -8.76 11.45
N ASN A 43 -16.81 -9.01 11.67
CA ASN A 43 -17.47 -10.24 11.22
C ASN A 43 -17.63 -10.22 9.70
N TYR A 44 -16.80 -11.00 9.02
CA TYR A 44 -16.82 -11.24 7.58
C TYR A 44 -17.25 -12.66 7.24
N ALA A 45 -16.85 -13.65 8.05
CA ALA A 45 -17.08 -15.06 7.78
C ALA A 45 -18.52 -15.49 8.07
N ASN A 46 -19.22 -14.80 8.96
CA ASN A 46 -20.53 -15.22 9.48
C ASN A 46 -21.58 -14.10 9.36
N ILE A 47 -21.66 -13.47 8.18
CA ILE A 47 -22.65 -12.42 7.92
C ILE A 47 -24.03 -13.05 7.72
N LEU A 48 -25.04 -12.57 8.47
CA LEU A 48 -26.43 -12.94 8.21
C LEU A 48 -26.92 -12.18 6.97
N LEU A 49 -26.92 -12.87 5.83
CA LEU A 49 -27.44 -12.32 4.59
C LEU A 49 -28.98 -12.19 4.63
N PRO A 50 -29.56 -11.10 4.09
CA PRO A 50 -31.00 -10.98 3.88
C PRO A 50 -31.59 -12.14 3.06
N ALA A 51 -32.87 -12.44 3.26
CA ALA A 51 -33.54 -13.58 2.65
C ALA A 51 -33.42 -13.63 1.11
N HIS A 52 -33.43 -12.47 0.44
CA HIS A 52 -33.31 -12.39 -1.03
C HIS A 52 -31.90 -12.74 -1.55
N LEU A 53 -30.86 -12.76 -0.70
CA LEU A 53 -29.51 -13.24 -1.04
C LEU A 53 -29.29 -14.71 -0.64
N ARG A 54 -30.26 -15.33 0.02
CA ARG A 54 -30.22 -16.76 0.43
C ARG A 54 -30.96 -17.67 -0.55
N LEU A 55 -31.34 -17.15 -1.73
CA LEU A 55 -32.01 -17.92 -2.77
C LEU A 55 -31.01 -18.90 -3.43
N PRO A 56 -31.44 -20.11 -3.84
CA PRO A 56 -30.54 -21.13 -4.39
C PRO A 56 -29.66 -20.62 -5.54
N ASN A 57 -30.25 -19.89 -6.49
CA ASN A 57 -29.52 -19.34 -7.64
C ASN A 57 -28.44 -18.32 -7.27
N VAL A 58 -28.52 -17.70 -6.09
CA VAL A 58 -27.48 -16.77 -5.58
C VAL A 58 -26.38 -17.57 -4.87
N GLN A 59 -26.76 -18.59 -4.10
CA GLN A 59 -25.81 -19.46 -3.40
C GLN A 59 -24.99 -20.30 -4.38
N ASP A 60 -25.60 -20.76 -5.47
CA ASP A 60 -24.93 -21.48 -6.56
C ASP A 60 -23.89 -20.60 -7.30
N ALA A 61 -23.96 -19.28 -7.13
CA ALA A 61 -23.00 -18.33 -7.69
C ALA A 61 -21.83 -18.01 -6.72
N ASP A 62 -21.78 -18.64 -5.55
CA ASP A 62 -20.64 -18.48 -4.64
C ASP A 62 -19.36 -18.99 -5.30
N ASN A 63 -18.39 -18.09 -5.46
CA ASN A 63 -17.10 -18.36 -6.08
C ASN A 63 -15.98 -18.53 -5.05
N THR A 64 -16.30 -18.65 -3.76
CA THR A 64 -15.32 -18.84 -2.69
C THR A 64 -14.53 -20.13 -2.92
N PRO A 65 -13.20 -20.06 -3.15
CA PRO A 65 -12.41 -21.26 -3.39
C PRO A 65 -12.30 -22.11 -2.13
N ALA A 66 -12.38 -23.45 -2.27
CA ALA A 66 -12.25 -24.37 -1.14
C ALA A 66 -10.91 -24.25 -0.39
N GLY A 67 -9.84 -23.86 -1.09
CA GLY A 67 -8.50 -23.64 -0.50
C GLY A 67 -8.29 -22.25 0.11
N ASN A 68 -9.26 -21.34 -0.03
CA ASN A 68 -9.21 -19.99 0.53
C ASN A 68 -10.60 -19.56 1.04
N PRO A 69 -11.13 -20.23 2.08
CA PRO A 69 -12.39 -19.84 2.67
C PRO A 69 -12.30 -18.47 3.33
N VAL A 70 -13.41 -17.72 3.34
CA VAL A 70 -13.48 -16.43 4.03
C VAL A 70 -13.30 -16.63 5.54
N THR A 71 -12.38 -15.86 6.13
CA THR A 71 -12.18 -15.77 7.58
C THR A 71 -12.20 -14.30 7.99
N ASP A 72 -12.60 -13.99 9.23
CA ASP A 72 -12.63 -12.61 9.73
C ASP A 72 -11.24 -11.96 9.65
N ALA A 73 -10.20 -12.69 10.06
CA ALA A 73 -8.82 -12.22 10.00
C ALA A 73 -8.33 -12.05 8.55
N GLY A 74 -8.59 -13.02 7.67
CA GLY A 74 -8.16 -12.96 6.27
C GLY A 74 -8.83 -11.82 5.51
N ALA A 75 -10.14 -11.64 5.68
CA ALA A 75 -10.88 -10.54 5.06
C ALA A 75 -10.45 -9.17 5.63
N THR A 76 -10.17 -9.09 6.94
CA THR A 76 -9.64 -7.87 7.56
C THR A 76 -8.27 -7.49 7.01
N LEU A 77 -7.36 -8.47 6.88
CA LEU A 77 -6.06 -8.26 6.27
C LEU A 77 -6.20 -7.82 4.80
N GLY A 78 -7.04 -8.52 4.03
CA GLY A 78 -7.31 -8.18 2.63
C GLY A 78 -7.83 -6.74 2.46
N ARG A 79 -8.75 -6.31 3.33
CA ARG A 79 -9.22 -4.92 3.35
C ARG A 79 -8.09 -3.94 3.60
N VAL A 80 -7.23 -4.17 4.59
CA VAL A 80 -6.12 -3.23 4.86
C VAL A 80 -5.16 -3.15 3.68
N LEU A 81 -4.81 -4.29 3.09
CA LEU A 81 -3.96 -4.35 1.90
C LEU A 81 -4.57 -3.65 0.68
N PHE A 82 -5.90 -3.73 0.50
CA PHE A 82 -6.60 -3.07 -0.61
C PHE A 82 -6.40 -1.54 -0.64
N TYR A 83 -6.21 -0.93 0.53
CA TYR A 83 -5.97 0.50 0.69
C TYR A 83 -4.48 0.87 0.87
N ASP A 84 -3.56 -0.11 0.89
CA ASP A 84 -2.14 0.15 1.14
C ASP A 84 -1.38 0.50 -0.15
N THR A 85 -0.87 1.74 -0.23
CA THR A 85 -0.09 2.17 -1.39
C THR A 85 1.29 1.52 -1.44
N LYS A 86 1.81 0.99 -0.32
CA LYS A 86 3.12 0.34 -0.26
C LYS A 86 3.22 -0.91 -1.14
N LEU A 87 2.08 -1.45 -1.58
CA LEU A 87 2.05 -2.55 -2.56
C LEU A 87 2.39 -2.12 -3.99
N SER A 88 2.34 -0.81 -4.30
CA SER A 88 2.81 -0.30 -5.60
C SER A 88 4.32 -0.07 -5.61
N ALA A 89 4.94 -0.28 -6.78
CA ALA A 89 6.39 -0.18 -6.94
C ALA A 89 6.97 1.20 -6.54
N ASN A 90 6.20 2.27 -6.72
CA ASN A 90 6.58 3.63 -6.37
C ASN A 90 5.82 4.17 -5.13
N GLN A 91 5.02 3.33 -4.47
CA GLN A 91 4.30 3.62 -3.23
C GLN A 91 3.23 4.73 -3.36
N THR A 92 2.72 5.00 -4.57
CA THR A 92 1.74 6.06 -4.81
C THR A 92 0.31 5.56 -5.06
N ILE A 93 0.13 4.29 -5.42
CA ILE A 93 -1.17 3.74 -5.85
C ILE A 93 -1.51 2.50 -4.99
N ALA A 94 -2.76 2.43 -4.55
CA ALA A 94 -3.35 1.22 -3.95
C ALA A 94 -4.44 0.69 -4.89
N CYS A 95 -4.99 -0.49 -4.61
CA CYS A 95 -6.17 -0.98 -5.34
C CYS A 95 -7.33 0.01 -5.23
N ALA A 96 -7.55 0.57 -4.04
CA ALA A 96 -8.58 1.57 -3.76
C ALA A 96 -8.41 2.91 -4.51
N SER A 97 -7.23 3.19 -5.09
CA SER A 97 -7.02 4.42 -5.87
C SER A 97 -7.88 4.44 -7.14
N CYS A 98 -8.10 3.28 -7.75
CA CYS A 98 -8.96 3.11 -8.93
C CYS A 98 -10.26 2.35 -8.60
N HIS A 99 -10.31 1.58 -7.51
CA HIS A 99 -11.52 0.88 -7.08
C HIS A 99 -12.16 1.56 -5.86
N LYS A 100 -12.75 2.73 -6.10
CA LYS A 100 -13.27 3.63 -5.05
C LYS A 100 -14.60 3.12 -4.51
N GLN A 101 -14.69 2.87 -3.20
CA GLN A 101 -15.89 2.29 -2.58
C GLN A 101 -17.14 3.16 -2.79
N GLU A 102 -17.00 4.48 -2.76
CA GLU A 102 -18.07 5.46 -3.02
C GLU A 102 -18.59 5.43 -4.46
N LEU A 103 -17.82 4.85 -5.40
CA LEU A 103 -18.22 4.60 -6.78
C LEU A 103 -18.43 3.10 -7.04
N ALA A 104 -18.91 2.36 -6.03
CA ALA A 104 -19.15 0.91 -6.13
C ALA A 104 -17.91 0.13 -6.58
N PHE A 105 -16.73 0.53 -6.10
CA PHE A 105 -15.42 -0.04 -6.41
C PHE A 105 -14.98 0.14 -7.87
N THR A 106 -15.44 1.19 -8.55
CA THR A 106 -14.89 1.69 -9.82
C THR A 106 -14.19 3.03 -9.62
N ASP A 107 -13.66 3.62 -10.69
CA ASP A 107 -13.28 5.03 -10.72
C ASP A 107 -14.25 5.84 -11.60
N ASP A 108 -13.92 7.12 -11.74
CA ASP A 108 -14.57 8.12 -12.58
C ASP A 108 -13.84 8.34 -13.91
N ALA A 109 -12.86 7.47 -14.23
CA ALA A 109 -12.08 7.54 -15.46
C ALA A 109 -12.62 6.57 -16.51
N ALA A 110 -12.29 6.82 -17.78
CA ALA A 110 -12.64 5.89 -18.85
C ALA A 110 -11.77 4.62 -18.83
N LEU A 111 -10.54 4.73 -18.33
CA LEU A 111 -9.54 3.66 -18.23
C LEU A 111 -8.64 3.93 -17.01
N SER A 112 -8.24 2.86 -16.33
CA SER A 112 -7.39 2.85 -15.13
C SER A 112 -6.07 2.12 -15.37
#